data_AF-A0A182WHR6-F1
#
_entry.id   AF-A0A182WHR6-F1
#
_cell.length_a   1.000
_cell.length_b   1.000
_cell.length_c   1.000
_cell.angle_alpha   90.00
_cell.angle_beta   90.00
_cell.angle_gamma   90.00
#
_symmetry.space_group_name_H-M   'P 1'
#
loop_
_entity.id
_entity.type
_entity.pdbx_description
1 polymer ?
#
loop_
_entity_poly.entity_id
_entity_poly.type
_entity_poly.pdbx_seq_one_letter_code
_entity_poly.pdbx_strand_id
1 'polypeptide(L)'
;MVEHTFPQEPFRTCYEQHKTPSMDNDTIMCIHQCYYDAIGFFPGGEKLDSANYLKYKDSLDPALQEPFTFALLVCAKITVELIKRFASSVIKMRCNPISYLFNRCLMEVDMANCPKERWIN
;
A
#
# COMPACT_ATOMS: atom_id res chain seq x y z
N MET A 1 6.40 15.61 -0.18
CA MET A 1 5.55 14.40 -0.26
C MET A 1 6.39 13.23 0.20
N VAL A 2 5.84 12.23 0.89
CA VAL A 2 6.57 10.96 1.07
C VAL A 2 6.56 10.26 -0.28
N GLU A 3 7.66 10.38 -1.03
CA GLU A 3 7.84 9.58 -2.24
C GLU A 3 8.23 8.17 -1.78
N HIS A 4 7.32 7.20 -1.96
CA HIS A 4 7.58 5.83 -1.56
C HIS A 4 8.67 5.21 -2.45
N THR A 5 9.90 5.15 -1.94
CA THR A 5 11.07 4.52 -2.57
C THR A 5 11.05 3.00 -2.47
N PHE A 6 9.89 2.38 -2.61
CA PHE A 6 9.78 0.93 -2.60
C PHE A 6 10.48 0.32 -3.84
N PRO A 7 11.01 -0.92 -3.75
CA PRO A 7 11.74 -1.55 -4.85
C PRO A 7 10.90 -1.66 -6.13
N GLN A 8 11.43 -1.15 -7.25
CA GLN A 8 10.71 -1.10 -8.53
C GLN A 8 10.70 -2.44 -9.28
N GLU A 9 11.78 -3.22 -9.21
CA GLU A 9 11.92 -4.49 -9.94
C GLU A 9 10.86 -5.55 -9.54
N PRO A 10 10.53 -5.73 -8.24
CA PRO A 10 9.42 -6.61 -7.86
C PRO A 10 8.07 -6.18 -8.47
N PHE A 11 7.78 -4.87 -8.52
CA PHE A 11 6.56 -4.37 -9.15
C PHE A 11 6.54 -4.72 -10.64
N ARG A 12 7.64 -4.49 -11.35
CA ARG A 12 7.76 -4.79 -12.79
C ARG A 12 7.55 -6.28 -13.06
N THR A 13 8.11 -7.16 -12.22
CA THR A 13 7.92 -8.61 -12.34
C THR A 13 6.45 -8.99 -12.16
N CYS A 14 5.78 -8.49 -11.12
CA CYS A 14 4.35 -8.73 -10.89
C CYS A 14 3.47 -8.15 -11.99
N TYR A 15 3.83 -6.97 -12.52
CA TYR A 15 3.15 -6.37 -13.67
C TYR A 15 3.23 -7.29 -14.89
N GLU A 16 4.42 -7.75 -15.27
CA GLU A 16 4.60 -8.62 -16.43
C GLU A 16 3.87 -9.97 -16.27
N GLN A 17 3.79 -10.50 -15.06
CA GLN A 17 3.09 -11.75 -14.76
C GLN A 17 1.56 -11.63 -14.88
N HIS A 18 1.01 -10.49 -14.50
CA HIS A 18 -0.45 -10.35 -14.35
C HIS A 18 -1.10 -9.43 -15.38
N LYS A 19 -0.33 -8.63 -16.15
CA LYS A 19 -0.88 -7.69 -17.12
C LYS A 19 -1.83 -8.37 -18.10
N THR A 20 -2.93 -7.70 -18.38
CA THR A 20 -3.92 -8.11 -19.39
C THR A 20 -4.10 -6.97 -20.39
N PRO A 21 -4.65 -7.21 -21.59
CA PRO A 21 -4.94 -6.13 -22.53
C PRO A 21 -5.90 -5.07 -21.98
N SER A 22 -6.83 -5.45 -21.09
CA SER A 22 -7.84 -4.56 -20.51
C SER A 22 -7.36 -3.79 -19.29
N MET A 23 -6.36 -4.30 -18.56
CA MET A 23 -5.87 -3.73 -17.28
C MET A 23 -7.01 -3.36 -16.32
N ASP A 24 -8.01 -4.25 -16.20
CA ASP A 24 -9.14 -4.04 -15.31
C ASP A 24 -8.74 -3.96 -13.82
N ASN A 25 -9.69 -3.54 -12.98
CA ASN A 25 -9.44 -3.35 -11.55
C ASN A 25 -8.91 -4.64 -10.90
N ASP A 26 -9.45 -5.80 -11.23
CA ASP A 26 -9.00 -7.08 -10.69
C ASP A 26 -7.55 -7.39 -11.10
N THR A 27 -7.15 -7.03 -12.32
CA THR A 27 -5.76 -7.14 -12.79
C THR A 27 -4.84 -6.24 -11.98
N ILE A 28 -5.25 -4.98 -11.73
CA ILE A 28 -4.49 -4.05 -10.90
C ILE A 28 -4.35 -4.57 -9.46
N MET A 29 -5.42 -5.13 -8.88
CA MET A 29 -5.37 -5.73 -7.53
C MET A 29 -4.39 -6.90 -7.47
N CYS A 30 -4.39 -7.79 -8.47
CA CYS A 30 -3.45 -8.91 -8.52
C CYS A 30 -1.99 -8.48 -8.59
N ILE A 31 -1.69 -7.45 -9.40
CA ILE A 31 -0.33 -6.88 -9.49
C ILE A 31 0.13 -6.37 -8.13
N HIS A 32 -0.74 -5.65 -7.40
CA HIS A 32 -0.39 -5.10 -6.09
C HIS A 32 -0.30 -6.18 -5.02
N GLN A 33 -1.19 -7.18 -5.02
CA GLN A 33 -1.06 -8.30 -4.11
C GLN A 33 0.29 -9.01 -4.29
N CYS A 34 0.62 -9.41 -5.53
CA CYS A 34 1.92 -10.01 -5.86
C CYS A 34 3.09 -9.13 -5.39
N TYR A 35 3.01 -7.83 -5.66
CA TYR A 35 4.07 -6.90 -5.33
C TYR A 35 4.29 -6.78 -3.82
N TYR A 36 3.24 -6.48 -3.05
CA TYR A 36 3.35 -6.30 -1.60
C TYR A 36 3.68 -7.59 -0.84
N ASP A 37 3.30 -8.74 -1.39
CA ASP A 37 3.77 -10.06 -0.93
C ASP A 37 5.30 -10.16 -1.14
N ALA A 38 5.79 -9.82 -2.35
CA ALA A 38 7.20 -9.94 -2.71
C ALA A 38 8.12 -8.99 -1.92
N ILE A 39 7.65 -7.80 -1.56
CA ILE A 39 8.40 -6.84 -0.74
C ILE A 39 8.16 -6.99 0.77
N GLY A 40 7.34 -7.97 1.19
CA GLY A 40 7.17 -8.37 2.59
C GLY A 40 6.32 -7.43 3.44
N PHE A 41 5.60 -6.48 2.85
CA PHE A 41 4.74 -5.56 3.61
C PHE A 41 3.33 -6.14 3.84
N PHE A 42 2.90 -7.08 3.00
CA PHE A 42 1.67 -7.84 3.19
C PHE A 42 1.89 -9.33 2.94
N PRO A 43 2.60 -10.09 3.79
CA PRO A 43 2.81 -11.52 3.55
C PRO A 43 1.47 -12.27 3.34
N GLY A 44 1.33 -12.88 2.16
CA GLY A 44 0.13 -13.63 1.76
C GLY A 44 -1.11 -12.77 1.52
N GLY A 45 -0.96 -11.46 1.30
CA GLY A 45 -2.03 -10.53 0.98
C GLY A 45 -3.01 -10.20 2.12
N GLU A 46 -2.89 -10.83 3.28
CA GLU A 46 -3.91 -10.77 4.35
C GLU A 46 -3.49 -9.97 5.58
N LYS A 47 -2.19 -9.90 5.86
CA LYS A 47 -1.68 -9.30 7.09
C LYS A 47 -0.68 -8.21 6.78
N LEU A 48 -0.93 -7.03 7.34
CA LEU A 48 0.04 -5.94 7.32
C LEU A 48 1.25 -6.30 8.19
N ASP A 49 2.45 -6.20 7.64
CA ASP A 49 3.70 -6.32 8.39
C ASP A 49 4.08 -4.96 8.98
N SER A 50 3.69 -4.73 10.24
CA SER A 50 3.98 -3.48 10.93
C SER A 50 5.48 -3.25 11.13
N ALA A 51 6.29 -4.31 11.25
CA ALA A 51 7.72 -4.17 11.49
C ALA A 51 8.44 -3.60 10.25
N ASN A 52 8.07 -4.07 9.05
CA ASN A 52 8.59 -3.55 7.80
C ASN A 52 8.17 -2.09 7.56
N TYR A 53 6.94 -1.72 7.90
CA TYR A 53 6.49 -0.32 7.85
C TYR A 53 7.22 0.60 8.85
N LEU A 54 7.47 0.14 10.07
CA LEU A 54 8.25 0.90 11.06
C LEU A 54 9.70 1.05 10.62
N LYS A 55 10.32 -0.02 10.11
CA LYS A 55 11.67 0.04 9.54
C LYS A 55 11.75 1.01 8.37
N TYR A 56 10.73 1.02 7.50
CA TYR A 56 10.64 1.98 6.40
C TYR A 56 10.52 3.42 6.92
N LYS A 57 9.64 3.68 7.90
CA LYS A 57 9.53 4.98 8.57
C LYS A 57 10.90 5.46 9.07
N ASP A 58 11.65 4.59 9.75
CA ASP A 58 12.94 4.95 10.32
C ASP A 58 14.01 5.28 9.25
N SER A 59 13.81 4.82 8.01
CA SER A 59 14.65 5.16 6.86
C SER A 59 14.28 6.49 6.17
N LEU A 60 13.12 7.07 6.51
CA LEU A 60 12.69 8.36 5.97
C LEU A 60 13.45 9.52 6.62
N ASP A 61 13.50 10.64 5.90
CA ASP A 61 13.90 11.93 6.45
C ASP A 61 13.13 12.19 7.77
N PRO A 62 13.80 12.64 8.86
CA PRO A 62 13.15 12.91 10.14
C PRO A 62 11.87 13.76 10.04
N ALA A 63 11.84 14.74 9.13
CA ALA A 63 10.67 15.60 8.92
C ALA A 63 9.45 14.87 8.34
N LEU A 64 9.64 13.67 7.78
CA LEU A 64 8.59 12.85 7.18
C LEU A 64 8.13 11.70 8.09
N GLN A 65 8.86 11.41 9.18
CA GLN A 65 8.55 10.27 10.04
C GLN A 65 7.24 10.42 10.80
N GLU A 66 6.95 11.61 11.34
CA GLU A 66 5.71 11.89 12.05
C GLU A 66 4.48 11.88 11.12
N PRO A 67 4.49 12.59 9.97
CA PRO A 67 3.42 12.48 8.97
C PRO A 67 3.17 11.04 8.53
N PHE A 68 4.22 10.28 8.25
CA PHE A 68 4.10 8.88 7.85
C PHE A 68 3.56 8.00 8.98
N THR A 69 3.93 8.24 10.23
CA THR A 69 3.35 7.53 11.39
C THR A 69 1.86 7.79 11.49
N PHE A 70 1.43 9.03 11.31
CA PHE A 70 0.02 9.39 11.30
C PHE A 70 -0.72 8.65 10.17
N ALA A 71 -0.18 8.66 8.95
CA ALA A 71 -0.75 7.93 7.82
C ALA A 71 -0.87 6.42 8.10
N LEU A 72 0.17 5.79 8.64
CA LEU A 72 0.15 4.37 9.03
C LEU A 72 -1.00 4.06 9.99
N LEU A 73 -1.19 4.87 11.03
CA LEU A 73 -2.25 4.64 12.04
C LEU A 73 -3.65 4.80 11.44
N VAL A 74 -3.86 5.86 10.65
CA VAL A 74 -5.15 6.11 9.98
C VAL A 74 -5.48 4.97 9.01
N CYS A 75 -4.52 4.60 8.16
CA CYS A 75 -4.73 3.59 7.14
C CYS A 75 -4.86 2.18 7.72
N ALA A 76 -4.17 1.87 8.83
CA ALA A 76 -4.34 0.59 9.50
C ALA A 76 -5.77 0.43 10.03
N LYS A 77 -6.34 1.49 10.61
CA LYS A 77 -7.73 1.50 11.09
C LYS A 77 -8.72 1.30 9.93
N ILE A 78 -8.50 1.97 8.80
CA ILE A 78 -9.34 1.82 7.61
C ILE A 78 -9.25 0.39 7.06
N THR A 79 -8.04 -0.18 6.98
CA THR A 79 -7.81 -1.54 6.48
C THR A 79 -8.50 -2.60 7.34
N VAL A 80 -8.51 -2.45 8.66
CA VAL A 80 -9.25 -3.38 9.54
C VAL A 80 -10.74 -3.42 9.18
N GLU A 81 -11.34 -2.27 8.90
CA GLU A 81 -12.76 -2.20 8.50
C GLU A 81 -12.98 -2.76 7.08
N LEU A 82 -12.05 -2.52 6.15
CA LEU A 82 -12.09 -3.11 4.81
C LEU A 82 -12.00 -4.65 4.85
N ILE A 83 -11.09 -5.21 5.66
CA ILE A 83 -10.93 -6.65 5.82
C ILE A 83 -12.24 -7.27 6.30
N LYS A 84 -12.87 -6.69 7.35
CA LYS A 84 -14.18 -7.15 7.84
C LYS A 84 -15.25 -7.12 6.74
N ARG A 85 -15.30 -6.01 5.98
CA ARG A 85 -16.26 -5.84 4.89
C ARG A 85 -16.08 -6.89 3.79
N PHE A 86 -14.85 -7.14 3.36
CA PHE A 86 -14.56 -8.13 2.33
C PHE A 86 -14.75 -9.56 2.81
N ALA A 87 -14.45 -9.88 4.08
CA ALA A 87 -14.76 -11.18 4.66
C ALA A 87 -16.27 -11.48 4.66
N SER A 88 -17.11 -10.45 4.76
CA SER A 88 -18.57 -10.56 4.70
C SER A 88 -19.18 -10.49 3.28
N SER A 89 -18.35 -10.25 2.25
CA SER A 89 -18.81 -10.09 0.87
C SER A 89 -19.09 -11.44 0.20
N VAL A 90 -20.22 -11.54 -0.52
CA VAL A 90 -20.53 -12.67 -1.41
C VAL A 90 -19.73 -12.63 -2.72
N ILE A 91 -19.21 -11.46 -3.09
CA ILE A 91 -18.38 -11.29 -4.29
C ILE A 91 -16.94 -11.64 -3.89
N LYS A 92 -16.44 -12.78 -4.42
CA LYS A 92 -15.03 -13.14 -4.34
C LYS A 92 -14.27 -12.45 -5.47
N MET A 93 -13.42 -11.50 -5.13
CA MET A 93 -12.45 -10.95 -6.07
C MET A 93 -11.38 -12.00 -6.36
N ARG A 94 -10.79 -11.95 -7.57
CA ARG A 94 -9.71 -12.86 -7.96
C ARG A 94 -8.48 -12.72 -7.08
N CYS A 95 -8.18 -11.50 -6.65
CA CYS A 95 -7.06 -11.15 -5.80
C CYS A 95 -7.53 -10.26 -4.64
N ASN A 96 -6.81 -10.30 -3.54
CA ASN A 96 -7.08 -9.53 -2.35
C ASN A 96 -6.72 -8.04 -2.59
N PRO A 97 -7.68 -7.10 -2.48
CA PRO A 97 -7.43 -5.68 -2.77
C PRO A 97 -6.79 -4.94 -1.59
N ILE A 98 -6.62 -5.58 -0.44
CA ILE A 98 -6.27 -4.89 0.82
C ILE A 98 -4.91 -4.17 0.70
N SER A 99 -3.91 -4.79 0.08
CA SER A 99 -2.59 -4.16 -0.09
C SER A 99 -2.66 -2.91 -0.99
N TYR A 100 -3.41 -2.98 -2.09
CA TYR A 100 -3.66 -1.84 -2.97
C TYR A 100 -4.37 -0.70 -2.24
N LEU A 101 -5.46 -1.00 -1.53
CA LEU A 101 -6.26 0.00 -0.82
C LEU A 101 -5.48 0.64 0.34
N PHE A 102 -4.69 -0.15 1.05
CA PHE A 102 -3.83 0.37 2.11
C PHE A 102 -2.77 1.32 1.55
N ASN A 103 -2.08 0.94 0.47
CA ASN A 103 -1.11 1.82 -0.17
C ASN A 103 -1.74 3.12 -0.68
N ARG A 104 -2.92 3.02 -1.31
CA ARG A 104 -3.65 4.20 -1.77
C ARG A 104 -4.00 5.13 -0.62
N CYS A 105 -4.43 4.58 0.50
CA CYS A 105 -4.66 5.36 1.71
C CYS A 105 -3.39 6.07 2.18
N LEU A 106 -2.24 5.36 2.24
CA LEU A 106 -0.98 5.98 2.64
C LEU A 106 -0.64 7.17 1.74
N MET A 107 -0.68 6.98 0.42
CA MET A 107 -0.42 8.06 -0.53
C MET A 107 -1.34 9.26 -0.33
N GLU A 108 -2.65 9.04 -0.18
CA GLU A 108 -3.62 10.12 -0.01
C GLU A 108 -3.41 10.87 1.32
N VAL A 109 -3.17 10.16 2.42
CA VAL A 109 -2.95 10.77 3.75
C VAL A 109 -1.59 11.45 3.83
N ASP A 110 -0.53 10.86 3.28
CA ASP A 110 0.81 11.46 3.22
C ASP A 110 0.82 12.72 2.35
N MET A 111 0.07 12.72 1.25
CA MET A 111 -0.13 13.93 0.45
C MET A 111 -0.87 14.99 1.25
N ALA A 112 -2.00 14.66 1.87
CA ALA A 112 -2.78 15.64 2.64
C ALA A 112 -2.00 16.23 3.83
N ASN A 113 -1.02 15.51 4.37
CA ASN A 113 -0.23 15.90 5.54
C ASN A 113 1.24 16.22 5.20
N CYS A 114 1.56 16.44 3.93
CA CYS A 114 2.92 16.78 3.53
C CYS A 114 3.35 18.11 4.17
N PRO A 115 4.50 18.16 4.87
CA PRO A 115 5.05 19.42 5.40
C PRO A 115 5.19 20.47 4.30
N LYS A 116 4.88 21.73 4.63
CA LYS A 116 4.86 22.85 3.66
C LYS A 116 6.22 23.03 2.98
N GLU A 117 7.30 22.80 3.71
CA GLU A 117 8.68 22.90 3.26
C GLU A 117 9.05 21.84 2.21
N ARG A 118 8.24 20.78 2.08
CA ARG A 118 8.41 19.66 1.14
C ARG A 118 7.33 19.63 0.06
N TRP A 119 6.47 20.64 0.00
CA TRP A 119 5.49 20.79 -1.07
C TRP A 119 6.20 21.39 -2.28
N ILE A 120 6.28 20.62 -3.38
CA ILE A 120 6.83 21.11 -4.64
C ILE A 120 5.63 21.59 -5.47
N ASN A 121 5.57 22.90 -5.71
CA ASN A 121 4.62 23.51 -6.65
C ASN A 121 5.05 23.30 -8.09
#